data_AF-A0A973FY27-F1
#
_entry.id   AF-A0A973FY27-F1
#
_cell.length_a   1.000
_cell.length_b   1.000
_cell.length_c   1.000
_cell.angle_alpha   90.00
_cell.angle_beta   90.00
_cell.angle_gamma   90.00
#
_symmetry.space_group_name_H-M   'P 1'
#
loop_
_entity.id
_entity.type
_entity.pdbx_description
1 polymer ?
#
loop_
_entity_poly.entity_id
_entity_poly.type
_entity_poly.pdbx_seq_one_letter_code
_entity_poly.pdbx_strand_id
1 'polypeptide(L)'
;AWSRAIQSSRDKIRQMEIHLGHQSPTGTISEKRFLLNNYQKDILNNYNSMMTARKEQLHKNLALLNSLSPLNVLERGYSITRSLVNGRIIREAAQLEYGQAVTVKLAKGNFQAKVEKIFLE
;
A
#
# COMPACT_ATOMS: atom_id res chain seq x y z
N ALA A 1 2.87 22.69 77.56
CA ALA A 1 4.11 22.94 76.79
C ALA A 1 4.41 21.83 75.77
N TRP A 2 4.25 20.55 76.13
CA TRP A 2 4.62 19.42 75.26
C TRP A 2 3.71 19.18 74.05
N SER A 3 2.42 19.51 74.14
CA SER A 3 1.51 19.40 72.98
C SER A 3 1.92 20.30 71.81
N ARG A 4 2.42 21.50 72.11
CA ARG A 4 2.94 22.44 71.09
C ARG A 4 4.23 21.92 70.43
N ALA A 5 5.11 21.27 71.20
CA ALA A 5 6.34 20.68 70.67
C ALA A 5 6.02 19.50 69.73
N ILE A 6 5.12 18.60 70.14
CA ILE A 6 4.66 17.46 69.33
C ILE A 6 3.98 17.94 68.04
N GLN A 7 3.16 18.99 68.12
CA GLN A 7 2.50 19.55 66.95
C GLN A 7 3.51 20.11 65.95
N SER A 8 4.52 20.87 66.41
CA SER A 8 5.55 21.41 65.51
C SER A 8 6.40 20.32 64.84
N SER A 9 6.66 19.21 65.54
CA SER A 9 7.37 18.06 64.96
C SER A 9 6.53 17.35 63.90
N ARG A 10 5.22 17.20 64.13
CA ARG A 10 4.29 16.67 63.10
C ARG A 10 4.22 17.56 61.87
N ASP A 11 4.15 18.86 62.07
CA ASP A 11 4.07 19.82 60.96
C ASP A 11 5.37 19.81 60.14
N LYS A 12 6.54 19.67 60.79
CA LYS A 12 7.83 19.48 60.10
C LYS A 12 7.90 18.18 59.31
N ILE A 13 7.45 17.05 59.89
CA ILE A 13 7.43 15.77 59.18
C ILE A 13 6.52 15.86 57.94
N ARG A 14 5.34 16.46 58.09
CA ARG A 14 4.39 16.65 56.98
C ARG A 14 4.98 17.53 55.87
N GLN A 15 5.70 18.60 56.23
CA GLN A 15 6.40 19.45 55.26
C GLN A 15 7.53 18.70 54.54
N MET A 16 8.29 17.87 55.27
CA MET A 16 9.35 17.03 54.69
C MET A 16 8.77 15.93 53.79
N GLU A 17 7.63 15.33 54.13
CA GLU A 17 6.92 14.35 53.29
C GLU A 17 6.41 14.98 52.00
N ILE A 18 5.87 16.20 52.07
CA ILE A 18 5.43 16.95 50.88
C ILE A 18 6.64 17.28 49.99
N HIS A 19 7.75 17.74 50.57
CA HIS A 19 8.98 17.99 49.83
C HIS A 19 9.54 16.71 49.19
N LEU A 20 9.54 15.60 49.93
CA LEU A 20 9.99 14.29 49.44
C LEU A 20 9.08 13.77 48.32
N GLY A 21 7.76 13.98 48.42
CA GLY A 21 6.80 13.62 47.37
C GLY A 21 7.02 14.40 46.07
N HIS A 22 7.34 15.69 46.17
CA HIS A 22 7.64 16.53 45.01
C HIS A 22 9.06 16.32 44.44
N GLN A 23 10.02 15.90 45.27
CA GLN A 23 11.37 15.54 44.84
C GLN A 23 11.53 14.06 44.50
N SER A 24 10.50 13.23 44.72
CA SER A 24 10.56 11.80 44.47
C SER A 24 10.57 11.52 42.96
N PRO A 25 11.63 10.89 42.42
CA PRO A 25 11.74 10.56 41.00
C PRO A 25 10.65 9.59 40.51
N THR A 26 9.91 8.94 41.41
CA THR A 26 8.92 7.90 41.07
C THR A 26 7.77 8.43 40.23
N GLY A 27 7.29 9.65 40.49
CA GLY A 27 6.22 10.28 39.69
C GLY A 27 6.68 10.55 38.26
N THR A 28 7.85 11.18 38.11
CA THR A 28 8.46 11.46 36.80
C THR A 28 8.80 10.17 36.04
N ILE A 29 9.31 9.14 36.71
CA ILE A 29 9.60 7.84 36.07
C ILE A 29 8.31 7.18 35.58
N SER A 30 7.22 7.23 36.36
CA SER A 30 5.91 6.68 35.96
C SER A 30 5.34 7.39 34.74
N GLU A 31 5.37 8.74 34.74
CA GLU A 31 4.94 9.56 33.61
C GLU A 31 5.75 9.26 32.35
N LYS A 32 7.10 9.23 32.45
CA LYS A 32 7.97 8.89 31.32
C LYS A 32 7.72 7.48 30.81
N ARG A 33 7.46 6.51 31.69
CA ARG A 33 7.14 5.13 31.33
C ARG A 33 5.79 5.04 30.61
N PHE A 34 4.80 5.82 31.04
CA PHE A 34 3.50 5.93 30.36
C PHE A 34 3.65 6.51 28.95
N LEU A 35 4.40 7.60 28.81
CA LEU A 35 4.69 8.20 27.51
C LEU A 35 5.42 7.23 26.57
N LEU A 36 6.42 6.50 27.08
CA LEU A 36 7.12 5.47 26.30
C LEU A 36 6.17 4.36 25.81
N ASN A 37 5.25 3.91 26.66
CA ASN A 37 4.26 2.90 26.28
C ASN A 37 3.32 3.42 25.17
N ASN A 38 2.87 4.67 25.29
CA ASN A 38 2.02 5.29 24.27
C ASN A 38 2.77 5.46 22.95
N TYR A 39 4.00 6.00 22.97
CA TYR A 39 4.80 6.12 21.76
C TYR A 39 5.08 4.76 21.11
N GLN A 40 5.34 3.72 21.89
CA GLN A 40 5.51 2.36 21.37
C GLN A 40 4.24 1.88 20.65
N LYS A 41 3.06 2.10 21.24
CA LYS A 41 1.78 1.75 20.61
C LYS A 41 1.53 2.57 19.33
N ASP A 42 1.79 3.87 19.38
CA ASP A 42 1.56 4.77 18.25
C ASP A 42 2.46 4.41 17.07
N ILE A 43 3.74 4.09 17.32
CA ILE A 43 4.67 3.64 16.28
C ILE A 43 4.15 2.36 15.62
N LEU A 44 3.74 1.37 16.42
CA LEU A 44 3.23 0.10 15.89
C LEU A 44 1.95 0.28 15.08
N ASN A 45 1.02 1.08 15.59
CA ASN A 45 -0.24 1.35 14.90
C ASN A 45 0.00 2.10 13.58
N ASN A 46 0.79 3.17 13.61
CA ASN A 46 1.12 3.95 12.41
C ASN A 46 1.87 3.11 11.38
N TYR A 47 2.82 2.28 11.83
CA TYR A 47 3.54 1.35 10.96
C TYR A 47 2.60 0.37 10.28
N ASN A 48 1.71 -0.26 11.05
CA ASN A 48 0.73 -1.21 10.52
C ASN A 48 -0.22 -0.55 9.51
N SER A 49 -0.78 0.62 9.83
CA SER A 49 -1.66 1.38 8.94
C SER A 49 -0.95 1.79 7.65
N MET A 50 0.28 2.30 7.76
CA MET A 50 1.09 2.65 6.58
C MET A 50 1.38 1.41 5.71
N MET A 51 1.75 0.29 6.33
CA MET A 51 2.08 -0.92 5.59
C MET A 51 0.87 -1.51 4.87
N THR A 52 -0.31 -1.50 5.53
CA THR A 52 -1.57 -1.93 4.93
C THR A 52 -1.92 -1.05 3.73
N ALA A 53 -1.88 0.28 3.88
CA ALA A 53 -2.16 1.20 2.79
C ALA A 53 -1.21 1.02 1.59
N ARG A 54 0.09 0.80 1.85
CA ARG A 54 1.07 0.53 0.79
C ARG A 54 0.80 -0.79 0.08
N LYS A 55 0.44 -1.85 0.80
CA LYS A 55 0.06 -3.14 0.21
C LYS A 55 -1.17 -3.01 -0.68
N GLU A 56 -2.21 -2.34 -0.21
CA GLU A 56 -3.41 -2.09 -1.00
C GLU A 56 -3.12 -1.31 -2.28
N GLN A 57 -2.29 -0.26 -2.19
CA GLN A 57 -1.88 0.51 -3.36
C GLN A 57 -1.09 -0.33 -4.36
N LEU A 58 -0.19 -1.19 -3.88
CA LEU A 58 0.56 -2.11 -4.74
C LEU A 58 -0.39 -3.08 -5.45
N HIS A 59 -1.34 -3.69 -4.72
CA HIS A 59 -2.32 -4.60 -5.32
C HIS A 59 -3.20 -3.90 -6.37
N LYS A 60 -3.65 -2.67 -6.11
CA LYS A 60 -4.39 -1.86 -7.08
C LYS A 60 -3.56 -1.57 -8.34
N ASN A 61 -2.31 -1.15 -8.17
CA ASN A 61 -1.42 -0.86 -9.29
C ASN A 61 -1.11 -2.12 -10.11
N LEU A 62 -0.93 -3.27 -9.47
CA LEU A 62 -0.76 -4.56 -10.15
C LEU A 62 -2.02 -4.97 -10.91
N ALA A 63 -3.21 -4.82 -10.31
CA ALA A 63 -4.47 -5.09 -10.98
C ALA A 63 -4.68 -4.19 -12.20
N LEU A 64 -4.32 -2.91 -12.10
CA LEU A 64 -4.35 -1.96 -13.21
C LEU A 64 -3.33 -2.32 -14.31
N LEU A 65 -2.09 -2.65 -13.93
CA LEU A 65 -1.07 -3.08 -14.88
C LEU A 65 -1.52 -4.35 -15.61
N ASN A 66 -2.14 -5.28 -14.90
CA ASN A 66 -2.73 -6.48 -15.46
C ASN A 66 -3.90 -6.17 -16.40
N SER A 67 -4.79 -5.23 -16.06
CA SER A 67 -5.91 -4.88 -16.95
C SER A 67 -5.45 -4.13 -18.21
N LEU A 68 -4.39 -3.34 -18.09
CA LEU A 68 -3.80 -2.57 -19.20
C LEU A 68 -2.81 -3.38 -20.04
N SER A 69 -2.32 -4.52 -19.54
CA SER A 69 -1.37 -5.35 -20.28
C SER A 69 -2.05 -6.03 -21.47
N PRO A 70 -1.61 -5.74 -22.72
CA PRO A 70 -2.08 -6.47 -23.89
C PRO A 70 -1.86 -7.98 -23.75
N LEU A 71 -0.90 -8.40 -22.92
CA LEU A 71 -0.66 -9.81 -22.63
C LEU A 71 -1.87 -10.49 -21.98
N ASN A 72 -2.57 -9.84 -21.05
CA ASN A 72 -3.75 -10.43 -20.39
C ASN A 72 -4.98 -10.48 -21.30
N VAL A 73 -5.02 -9.64 -22.33
CA VAL A 73 -6.01 -9.79 -23.41
C VAL A 73 -5.64 -11.02 -24.24
N LEU A 74 -4.37 -11.17 -24.61
CA LEU A 74 -3.91 -12.32 -25.39
C LEU A 74 -4.04 -13.66 -24.63
N GLU A 75 -3.77 -13.70 -23.32
CA GLU A 75 -3.90 -14.90 -22.48
C GLU A 75 -5.34 -15.39 -22.34
N ARG A 76 -6.34 -14.51 -22.53
CA ARG A 76 -7.76 -14.89 -22.57
C ARG A 76 -8.19 -15.55 -23.89
N GLY A 77 -7.25 -15.82 -24.79
CA GLY A 77 -7.52 -16.49 -26.07
C GLY A 77 -7.75 -15.53 -27.24
N TYR A 78 -7.56 -14.22 -27.03
CA TYR A 78 -7.63 -13.24 -28.12
C TYR A 78 -6.29 -13.14 -28.86
N SER A 79 -6.34 -12.57 -30.07
CA SER A 79 -5.14 -12.28 -30.86
C SER A 79 -5.12 -10.82 -31.28
N ILE A 80 -3.93 -10.28 -31.51
CA ILE A 80 -3.76 -8.94 -32.07
C ILE A 80 -3.24 -9.09 -33.50
N THR A 81 -4.07 -8.71 -34.47
CA THR A 81 -3.71 -8.71 -35.89
C THR A 81 -3.14 -7.36 -36.30
N ARG A 82 -2.01 -7.40 -37.01
CA ARG A 82 -1.35 -6.22 -37.58
C ARG A 82 -1.10 -6.43 -39.06
N SER A 83 -1.19 -5.37 -39.84
CA SER A 83 -0.73 -5.41 -41.23
C SER A 83 0.77 -5.64 -41.26
N LEU A 84 1.23 -6.56 -42.10
CA LEU A 84 2.66 -6.84 -42.25
C LEU A 84 3.42 -5.66 -42.88
N VAL A 85 2.73 -4.85 -43.70
CA VAL A 85 3.34 -3.78 -44.49
C VAL A 85 3.68 -2.54 -43.64
N ASN A 86 2.74 -2.11 -42.79
CA ASN A 86 2.87 -0.87 -42.02
C ASN A 86 2.82 -1.08 -40.49
N GLY A 87 2.64 -2.32 -40.02
CA GLY A 87 2.57 -2.64 -38.60
C GLY A 87 1.32 -2.12 -37.88
N ARG A 88 0.36 -1.52 -38.59
CA ARG A 88 -0.87 -0.95 -38.01
C ARG A 88 -1.77 -2.06 -37.49
N ILE A 89 -2.35 -1.84 -36.30
CA ILE A 89 -3.34 -2.75 -35.71
C ILE A 89 -4.62 -2.70 -36.54
N ILE A 90 -5.10 -3.88 -36.91
CA ILE A 90 -6.34 -4.07 -37.66
C ILE A 90 -7.46 -4.33 -36.65
N ARG A 91 -8.48 -3.48 -36.64
CA ARG A 91 -9.60 -3.56 -35.68
C ARG A 91 -10.90 -3.99 -36.32
N GLU A 92 -11.06 -3.73 -37.60
CA GLU A 92 -12.28 -3.99 -38.36
C GLU A 92 -11.95 -4.83 -39.59
N ALA A 93 -12.83 -5.77 -39.93
CA ALA A 93 -12.66 -6.62 -41.12
C ALA A 93 -12.66 -5.80 -42.42
N ALA A 94 -13.35 -4.66 -42.45
CA ALA A 94 -13.37 -3.74 -43.59
C ALA A 94 -12.01 -3.09 -43.91
N GLN A 95 -11.03 -3.18 -43.00
CA GLN A 95 -9.67 -2.69 -43.19
C GLN A 95 -8.76 -3.73 -43.88
N LEU A 96 -9.27 -4.95 -44.10
CA LEU A 96 -8.55 -6.04 -44.73
C LEU A 96 -8.82 -6.11 -46.24
N GLU A 97 -7.84 -6.61 -46.97
CA GLU A 97 -7.97 -6.95 -48.39
C GLU A 97 -7.68 -8.43 -48.62
N TYR A 98 -8.31 -9.02 -49.64
CA TYR A 98 -7.99 -10.38 -50.06
C TYR A 98 -6.50 -10.49 -50.41
N GLY A 99 -5.85 -11.51 -49.87
CA GLY A 99 -4.43 -11.73 -50.08
C GLY A 99 -3.50 -10.82 -49.27
N GLN A 100 -4.04 -9.96 -48.40
CA GLN A 100 -3.20 -9.10 -47.57
C GLN A 100 -2.41 -9.93 -46.55
N ALA A 101 -1.12 -9.63 -46.42
CA ALA A 101 -0.25 -10.25 -45.42
C ALA A 101 -0.41 -9.56 -44.06
N VAL A 102 -0.60 -10.37 -43.02
CA VAL A 102 -0.80 -9.92 -41.64
C VAL A 102 0.11 -10.68 -40.70
N THR A 103 0.45 -10.05 -39.58
CA THR A 103 1.08 -10.70 -38.44
C THR A 103 0.05 -10.83 -37.32
N VAL A 104 -0.10 -12.03 -36.80
CA VAL A 104 -0.99 -12.33 -35.68
C VAL A 104 -0.13 -12.61 -34.45
N LYS A 105 -0.34 -11.81 -33.41
CA LYS A 105 0.31 -12.02 -32.12
C LYS A 105 -0.64 -12.76 -31.18
N LEU A 106 -0.15 -13.84 -30.58
CA LEU A 106 -0.84 -14.64 -29.56
C LEU A 106 -0.24 -14.38 -28.18
N ALA A 107 -0.80 -15.00 -27.14
CA ALA A 107 -0.25 -14.96 -25.78
C ALA A 107 1.22 -15.38 -25.73
N LYS A 108 1.55 -16.43 -26.49
CA LYS A 108 2.91 -16.92 -26.68
C LYS A 108 3.21 -17.01 -28.16
N GLY A 109 4.24 -16.31 -28.60
CA GLY A 109 4.67 -16.29 -29.99
C GLY A 109 3.83 -15.40 -30.90
N ASN A 110 4.14 -15.49 -32.19
CA ASN A 110 3.47 -14.80 -33.27
C ASN A 110 3.67 -15.60 -34.57
N PHE A 111 2.82 -15.35 -35.56
CA PHE A 111 2.93 -15.96 -36.88
C PHE A 111 2.46 -14.98 -37.96
N GLN A 112 2.87 -15.24 -39.19
CA GLN A 112 2.39 -14.51 -40.37
C GLN A 112 1.30 -15.32 -41.06
N ALA A 113 0.30 -14.62 -41.58
CA ALA A 113 -0.82 -15.21 -42.31
C ALA A 113 -1.20 -14.32 -43.49
N LYS A 114 -1.96 -14.90 -44.43
CA LYS A 114 -2.51 -14.20 -45.58
C LYS A 114 -4.03 -14.30 -45.53
N VAL A 115 -4.72 -13.19 -45.77
CA VAL A 115 -6.19 -13.15 -45.75
C VAL A 115 -6.74 -13.91 -46.96
N GLU A 116 -7.55 -14.94 -46.73
CA GLU A 116 -8.18 -15.71 -47.81
C GLU A 116 -9.66 -15.36 -48.02
N LYS A 117 -10.39 -15.00 -46.96
CA LYS A 117 -11.80 -14.62 -47.03
C LYS A 117 -12.08 -13.54 -45.99
N ILE A 118 -12.97 -12.62 -46.34
CA ILE A 118 -13.40 -11.53 -45.47
C ILE A 118 -14.93 -11.60 -45.39
N PHE A 119 -15.45 -11.61 -44.18
CA PHE A 119 -16.89 -11.52 -43.90
C PHE A 119 -17.15 -10.19 -43.24
N LEU A 120 -18.15 -9.46 -43.73
CA LEU A 120 -18.60 -8.19 -43.17
C LEU A 120 -19.98 -8.46 -42.55
N GLU A 121 -20.08 -8.31 -41.23
CA GLU A 121 -21.33 -8.35 -40.47
C GLU A 121 -21.86 -6.94 -40.23
#